data_AF-A0A1A1YA85-F1
#
_entry.id   AF-A0A1A1YA85-F1
#
_cell.length_a   1.000
_cell.length_b   1.000
_cell.length_c   1.000
_cell.angle_alpha   90.00
_cell.angle_beta   90.00
_cell.angle_gamma   90.00
#
_symmetry.space_group_name_H-M   'P 1'
#
loop_
_entity.id
_entity.type
_entity.pdbx_description
1 polymer ?
#
loop_
_entity_poly.entity_id
_entity_poly.type
_entity_poly.pdbx_seq_one_letter_code
_entity_poly.pdbx_strand_id
1 'polypeptide(L)'
;MSSLWLADRIEKPQQPNPLVEENRKVDVAVVGAGITGLITAVLLARAGKDVLVLEAHTAGAGATGNTTAKISLLQGTKMSKIVGKHGAKTAQQYVDGNREGQEWLIAHCEAHGISVQREDAYTYAQSEKGVPSVRQELDACKAAGLDVQWVDEADVPFAFAGGVRLAHQAQFDPMPLLDSLIVELEERGGRLAQGVRVQKVSGQGDGLALNVRTSDGGEFDVLAKQCVLATGIPILDRGGFFARLKPSRSYCMAYKVPGNITRGMYISADSPTRSVRYAPTADGDRLIVGGAGHPVGHQKSPACSVQELDAWAKKTYPGAMQTHYWSAQDYTPIDELPYVGPILPGNDNIFVATGFDKWGMTNGTAAALALSSIILGGRMDWAQAFASWSPHELSGIPKAMQLNMEVGLYLARGWLTPVTRIGNRTPDSGGVVSGPPWDLEARSVVDGVEHRVSPVCPHLGGIVNWNDADQSWECPLHGSRFAPDGTLLEGPATRNLTAAQ
;
A
#
# COMPACT_ATOMS: atom_id res chain seq x y z
N MET A 1 -4.48 12.64 -12.93
CA MET A 1 -3.45 13.53 -12.34
C MET A 1 -2.47 12.67 -11.57
N SER A 2 -1.19 13.03 -11.56
CA SER A 2 -0.14 12.31 -10.83
C SER A 2 -0.08 12.76 -9.36
N SER A 3 0.46 11.92 -8.48
CA SER A 3 0.72 12.31 -7.09
C SER A 3 1.74 13.45 -7.02
N LEU A 4 1.73 14.18 -5.89
CA LEU A 4 2.68 15.25 -5.63
C LEU A 4 4.14 14.81 -5.80
N TRP A 5 4.45 13.55 -5.47
CA TRP A 5 5.80 13.00 -5.47
C TRP A 5 6.27 12.56 -6.84
N LEU A 6 5.33 12.24 -7.75
CA LEU A 6 5.63 11.70 -9.07
C LEU A 6 5.50 12.75 -10.18
N ALA A 7 4.77 13.84 -9.95
CA ALA A 7 4.46 14.84 -10.98
C ALA A 7 5.70 15.51 -11.60
N ASP A 8 6.71 15.82 -10.78
CA ASP A 8 7.92 16.53 -11.22
C ASP A 8 9.14 15.60 -11.34
N ARG A 9 8.93 14.28 -11.33
CA ARG A 9 10.03 13.34 -11.53
C ARG A 9 10.50 13.40 -12.97
N ILE A 10 11.76 13.77 -13.15
CA ILE A 10 12.46 13.57 -14.41
C ILE A 10 12.56 12.05 -14.62
N GLU A 11 11.93 11.54 -15.67
CA GLU A 11 12.16 10.18 -16.14
C GLU A 11 13.65 10.04 -16.47
N LYS A 12 14.36 9.26 -15.65
CA LYS A 12 15.74 8.88 -15.96
C LYS A 12 15.67 7.92 -17.14
N PRO A 13 16.50 8.09 -18.18
CA PRO A 13 16.58 7.15 -19.28
C PRO A 13 16.72 5.73 -18.73
N GLN A 14 15.84 4.83 -19.16
CA GLN A 14 15.90 3.44 -18.73
C GLN A 14 17.27 2.89 -19.13
N GLN A 15 18.07 2.48 -18.13
CA GLN A 15 19.32 1.78 -18.41
C GLN A 15 19.01 0.53 -19.24
N PRO A 16 19.96 0.03 -20.06
CA PRO A 16 19.77 -1.20 -20.83
C PRO A 16 19.20 -2.31 -19.95
N ASN A 17 18.22 -3.06 -20.46
CA ASN A 17 17.54 -4.10 -19.67
C ASN A 17 18.59 -5.01 -19.01
N PRO A 18 18.69 -5.03 -17.66
CA PRO A 18 19.75 -5.79 -16.98
C PRO A 18 19.58 -7.30 -17.13
N LEU A 19 18.45 -7.76 -17.69
CA LEU A 19 18.07 -9.16 -17.86
C LEU A 19 18.57 -9.78 -19.18
N VAL A 20 19.84 -9.56 -19.51
CA VAL A 20 20.55 -10.45 -20.45
C VAL A 20 20.64 -11.86 -19.86
N GLU A 21 20.69 -12.91 -20.68
CA GLU A 21 20.57 -14.31 -20.20
C GLU A 21 21.54 -14.65 -19.05
N GLU A 22 22.79 -14.19 -19.15
CA GLU A 22 23.84 -14.40 -18.14
C GLU A 22 23.50 -13.81 -16.76
N ASN A 23 22.59 -12.82 -16.72
CA ASN A 23 22.21 -12.07 -15.54
C ASN A 23 20.87 -12.52 -14.92
N ARG A 24 20.28 -13.61 -15.43
CA ARG A 24 18.98 -14.13 -14.95
C ARG A 24 19.09 -15.13 -13.81
N LYS A 25 20.28 -15.29 -13.22
CA LYS A 25 20.49 -16.15 -12.05
C LYS A 25 21.06 -15.32 -10.90
N VAL A 26 20.40 -15.37 -9.75
CA VAL A 26 20.77 -14.58 -8.55
C VAL A 26 20.64 -15.40 -7.27
N ASP A 27 21.20 -14.89 -6.17
CA ASP A 27 20.94 -15.48 -4.85
C ASP A 27 19.51 -15.13 -4.39
N VAL A 28 19.14 -13.85 -4.47
CA VAL A 28 17.83 -13.37 -4.00
C VAL A 28 17.16 -12.50 -5.05
N ALA A 29 15.94 -12.90 -5.46
CA ALA A 29 15.06 -12.04 -6.25
C ALA A 29 14.10 -11.28 -5.32
N VAL A 30 14.01 -9.96 -5.46
CA VAL A 30 13.05 -9.13 -4.73
C VAL A 30 11.98 -8.64 -5.69
N VAL A 31 10.72 -8.96 -5.45
CA VAL A 31 9.60 -8.60 -6.31
C VAL A 31 8.89 -7.38 -5.73
N GLY A 32 8.95 -6.27 -6.47
CA GLY A 32 8.43 -4.95 -6.09
C GLY A 32 9.53 -3.97 -5.65
N ALA A 33 9.63 -2.83 -6.32
CA ALA A 33 10.57 -1.74 -6.01
C ALA A 33 9.88 -0.58 -5.26
N GLY A 34 9.02 -0.92 -4.30
CA GLY A 34 8.57 0.01 -3.26
C GLY A 34 9.59 0.11 -2.12
N ILE A 35 9.27 0.90 -1.09
CA ILE A 35 10.15 1.12 0.07
C ILE A 35 10.65 -0.18 0.72
N THR A 36 9.75 -1.15 0.96
CA THR A 36 10.12 -2.44 1.57
C THR A 36 11.07 -3.25 0.70
N GLY A 37 10.79 -3.34 -0.60
CA GLY A 37 11.60 -4.13 -1.53
C GLY A 37 12.99 -3.54 -1.70
N LEU A 38 13.10 -2.23 -1.94
CA LEU A 38 14.39 -1.57 -2.15
C LEU A 38 15.26 -1.58 -0.89
N ILE A 39 14.69 -1.34 0.30
CA ILE A 39 15.46 -1.45 1.55
C ILE A 39 15.94 -2.89 1.76
N THR A 40 15.07 -3.89 1.53
CA THR A 40 15.48 -5.31 1.63
C THR A 40 16.62 -5.62 0.67
N ALA A 41 16.51 -5.17 -0.58
CA ALA A 41 17.53 -5.40 -1.61
C ALA A 41 18.88 -4.78 -1.23
N VAL A 42 18.88 -3.52 -0.77
CA VAL A 42 20.10 -2.81 -0.34
C VAL A 42 20.75 -3.51 0.85
N LEU A 43 19.98 -3.92 1.86
CA LEU A 43 20.51 -4.61 3.03
C LEU A 43 21.15 -5.96 2.68
N LEU A 44 20.53 -6.72 1.76
CA LEU A 44 21.09 -7.98 1.27
C LEU A 44 22.34 -7.75 0.40
N ALA A 45 22.34 -6.73 -0.45
CA ALA A 45 23.50 -6.36 -1.27
C ALA A 45 24.67 -5.86 -0.40
N ARG A 46 24.40 -5.09 0.66
CA ARG A 46 25.40 -4.71 1.69
C ARG A 46 26.06 -5.93 2.33
N ALA A 47 25.33 -7.02 2.48
CA ALA A 47 25.83 -8.30 3.00
C ALA A 47 26.52 -9.17 1.93
N GLY A 48 26.70 -8.67 0.70
CA GLY A 48 27.39 -9.35 -0.39
C GLY A 48 26.55 -10.40 -1.13
N LYS A 49 25.23 -10.40 -0.96
CA LYS A 49 24.33 -11.26 -1.77
C LYS A 49 24.21 -10.71 -3.19
N ASP A 50 24.08 -11.60 -4.16
CA ASP A 50 23.66 -11.21 -5.51
C ASP A 50 22.14 -11.00 -5.55
N VAL A 51 21.71 -9.76 -5.78
CA VAL A 51 20.31 -9.33 -5.67
C VAL A 51 19.80 -8.73 -6.97
N LEU A 52 18.61 -9.17 -7.38
CA LEU A 52 17.86 -8.59 -8.49
C LEU A 52 16.46 -8.17 -8.03
N VAL A 53 16.14 -6.90 -8.20
CA VAL A 53 14.81 -6.33 -7.96
C VAL A 53 14.02 -6.34 -9.26
N LEU A 54 12.81 -6.89 -9.24
CA LEU A 54 11.89 -6.97 -10.36
C LEU A 54 10.66 -6.08 -10.07
N GLU A 55 10.50 -5.01 -10.82
CA GLU A 55 9.39 -4.05 -10.70
C GLU A 55 8.56 -4.03 -11.98
N ALA A 56 7.26 -4.21 -11.84
CA ALA A 56 6.36 -4.32 -12.97
C ALA A 56 6.13 -2.99 -13.71
N HIS A 57 6.27 -1.88 -12.99
CA HIS A 57 6.14 -0.51 -13.50
C HIS A 57 7.47 0.22 -13.32
N THR A 58 7.48 1.33 -12.59
CA THR A 58 8.68 2.04 -12.14
C THR A 58 8.80 2.00 -10.62
N ALA A 59 10.01 2.26 -10.10
CA ALA A 59 10.28 2.27 -8.68
C ALA A 59 9.36 3.27 -7.95
N GLY A 60 8.67 2.77 -6.93
CA GLY A 60 7.69 3.54 -6.17
C GLY A 60 6.35 3.81 -6.88
N ALA A 61 6.07 3.25 -8.07
CA ALA A 61 4.81 3.51 -8.79
C ALA A 61 3.53 3.15 -8.02
N GLY A 62 3.61 2.21 -7.06
CA GLY A 62 2.50 1.82 -6.19
C GLY A 62 2.28 2.74 -4.99
N ALA A 63 1.97 2.14 -3.83
CA ALA A 63 1.65 2.89 -2.60
C ALA A 63 2.77 3.84 -2.13
N THR A 64 4.05 3.50 -2.35
CA THR A 64 5.18 4.35 -1.91
C THR A 64 5.20 5.72 -2.59
N GLY A 65 4.94 5.81 -3.90
CA GLY A 65 4.85 7.07 -4.62
C GLY A 65 3.47 7.73 -4.56
N ASN A 66 2.50 7.10 -3.88
CA ASN A 66 1.13 7.61 -3.73
C ASN A 66 0.74 7.83 -2.26
N THR A 67 1.69 7.74 -1.33
CA THR A 67 1.45 7.91 0.10
C THR A 67 1.24 9.37 0.50
N THR A 68 0.87 9.61 1.77
CA THR A 68 1.12 10.91 2.41
C THR A 68 2.51 11.01 3.04
N ALA A 69 3.26 9.90 3.18
CA ALA A 69 4.66 9.85 3.66
C ALA A 69 4.88 10.35 5.10
N LYS A 70 3.95 10.00 6.01
CA LYS A 70 4.16 10.14 7.45
C LYS A 70 5.08 9.03 7.96
N ILE A 71 6.13 9.40 8.68
CA ILE A 71 7.01 8.50 9.43
C ILE A 71 6.64 8.65 10.91
N SER A 72 5.64 7.89 11.36
CA SER A 72 5.02 8.07 12.68
C SER A 72 4.75 6.73 13.38
N LEU A 73 4.98 6.71 14.69
CA LEU A 73 4.54 5.62 15.59
C LEU A 73 3.11 5.82 16.10
N LEU A 74 2.56 7.03 15.98
CA LEU A 74 1.14 7.29 16.22
C LEU A 74 0.37 7.11 14.90
N GLN A 75 -0.43 6.05 14.84
CA GLN A 75 -0.93 5.46 13.60
C GLN A 75 -2.47 5.49 13.52
N GLY A 76 -3.07 6.64 13.83
CA GLY A 76 -4.52 6.76 13.94
C GLY A 76 -5.02 6.05 15.19
N THR A 77 -6.00 5.15 15.04
CA THR A 77 -6.55 4.33 16.14
C THR A 77 -6.01 2.89 16.11
N LYS A 78 -4.77 2.71 15.66
CA LYS A 78 -4.24 1.36 15.39
C LYS A 78 -3.81 0.67 16.68
N MET A 79 -3.23 1.42 17.62
CA MET A 79 -2.66 0.84 18.82
C MET A 79 -3.74 0.23 19.71
N SER A 80 -4.89 0.90 19.86
CA SER A 80 -6.04 0.36 20.61
C SER A 80 -6.55 -0.96 20.04
N LYS A 81 -6.55 -1.13 18.72
CA LYS A 81 -6.92 -2.39 18.07
C LYS A 81 -5.90 -3.49 18.33
N ILE A 82 -4.60 -3.19 18.20
CA ILE A 82 -3.52 -4.15 18.45
C ILE A 82 -3.53 -4.59 19.92
N VAL A 83 -3.58 -3.64 20.87
CA VAL A 83 -3.64 -3.93 22.30
C VAL A 83 -4.89 -4.74 22.64
N GLY A 84 -6.06 -4.37 22.09
CA GLY A 84 -7.31 -5.09 22.31
C GLY A 84 -7.30 -6.53 21.80
N LYS A 85 -6.56 -6.81 20.72
CA LYS A 85 -6.51 -8.14 20.09
C LYS A 85 -5.37 -9.02 20.59
N HIS A 86 -4.20 -8.44 20.85
CA HIS A 86 -2.94 -9.17 21.12
C HIS A 86 -2.31 -8.85 22.47
N GLY A 87 -2.85 -7.87 23.20
CA GLY A 87 -2.31 -7.41 24.48
C GLY A 87 -1.12 -6.46 24.33
N ALA A 88 -0.77 -5.82 25.45
CA ALA A 88 0.25 -4.77 25.51
C ALA A 88 1.66 -5.24 25.13
N LYS A 89 2.03 -6.50 25.45
CA LYS A 89 3.37 -7.03 25.14
C LYS A 89 3.62 -7.10 23.62
N THR A 90 2.67 -7.66 22.88
CA THR A 90 2.77 -7.73 21.41
C THR A 90 2.69 -6.34 20.79
N ALA A 91 1.87 -5.45 21.36
CA ALA A 91 1.80 -4.05 20.94
C ALA A 91 3.15 -3.31 21.14
N GLN A 92 3.85 -3.58 22.24
CA GLN A 92 5.18 -3.03 22.49
C GLN A 92 6.20 -3.54 21.45
N GLN A 93 6.22 -4.84 21.15
CA GLN A 93 7.05 -5.39 20.07
C GLN A 93 6.72 -4.73 18.71
N TYR A 94 5.44 -4.48 18.43
CA TYR A 94 5.04 -3.76 17.23
C TYR A 94 5.60 -2.32 17.19
N VAL A 95 5.56 -1.60 18.33
CA VAL A 95 6.15 -0.27 18.48
C VAL A 95 7.66 -0.31 18.30
N ASP A 96 8.35 -1.27 18.92
CA ASP A 96 9.81 -1.40 18.87
C ASP A 96 10.29 -1.59 17.42
N GLY A 97 9.64 -2.48 16.66
CA GLY A 97 9.96 -2.68 15.24
C GLY A 97 9.71 -1.43 14.39
N ASN A 98 8.58 -0.74 14.60
CA ASN A 98 8.29 0.51 13.89
C ASN A 98 9.26 1.64 14.26
N ARG A 99 9.73 1.68 15.51
CA ARG A 99 10.73 2.64 15.99
C ARG A 99 12.07 2.40 15.32
N GLU A 100 12.54 1.15 15.31
CA GLU A 100 13.78 0.79 14.61
C GLU A 100 13.69 1.10 13.11
N GLY A 101 12.54 0.83 12.49
CA GLY A 101 12.27 1.19 11.10
C GLY A 101 12.27 2.72 10.86
N GLN A 102 11.66 3.50 11.75
CA GLN A 102 11.66 4.96 11.71
C GLN A 102 13.09 5.51 11.84
N GLU A 103 13.85 5.04 12.82
CA GLU A 103 15.23 5.46 13.07
C GLU A 103 16.14 5.13 11.89
N TRP A 104 16.05 3.92 11.34
CA TRP A 104 16.80 3.53 10.15
C TRP A 104 16.51 4.44 8.97
N LEU A 105 15.22 4.71 8.71
CA LEU A 105 14.76 5.52 7.59
C LEU A 105 15.32 6.95 7.68
N ILE A 106 15.22 7.55 8.86
CA ILE A 106 15.68 8.92 9.08
C ILE A 106 17.22 8.99 9.03
N ALA A 107 17.91 8.03 9.65
CA ALA A 107 19.37 7.97 9.59
C ALA A 107 19.88 7.82 8.14
N HIS A 108 19.20 7.01 7.31
CA HIS A 108 19.53 6.90 5.89
C HIS A 108 19.34 8.23 5.18
N CYS A 109 18.21 8.92 5.40
CA CYS A 109 17.96 10.22 4.81
C CYS A 109 19.02 11.26 5.21
N GLU A 110 19.36 11.34 6.50
CA GLU A 110 20.37 12.26 7.02
C GLU A 110 21.75 11.99 6.40
N ALA A 111 22.15 10.71 6.32
CA ALA A 111 23.43 10.30 5.73
C ALA A 111 23.56 10.64 4.22
N HIS A 112 22.44 10.75 3.51
CA HIS A 112 22.41 11.02 2.06
C HIS A 112 21.88 12.43 1.72
N GLY A 113 21.72 13.30 2.71
CA GLY A 113 21.26 14.68 2.49
C GLY A 113 19.81 14.78 1.99
N ILE A 114 18.97 13.78 2.26
CA ILE A 114 17.55 13.78 1.91
C ILE A 114 16.78 14.56 2.98
N SER A 115 15.99 15.54 2.55
CA SER A 115 15.24 16.42 3.44
C SER A 115 14.14 15.66 4.21
N VAL A 116 14.17 15.80 5.53
CA VAL A 116 13.16 15.27 6.45
C VAL A 116 12.65 16.41 7.34
N GLN A 117 11.34 16.50 7.51
CA GLN A 117 10.73 17.47 8.41
C GLN A 117 10.34 16.78 9.71
N ARG A 118 10.69 17.39 10.84
CA ARG A 118 10.32 16.91 12.18
C ARG A 118 9.08 17.66 12.66
N GLU A 119 8.03 16.91 12.97
CA GLU A 119 6.73 17.44 13.36
C GLU A 119 6.06 16.54 14.38
N ASP A 120 5.08 17.06 15.09
CA ASP A 120 4.25 16.27 15.98
C ASP A 120 3.15 15.53 15.19
N ALA A 121 2.83 14.31 15.63
CA ALA A 121 1.69 13.54 15.13
C ALA A 121 0.50 13.64 16.08
N TYR A 122 -0.70 13.69 15.51
CA TYR A 122 -1.96 13.81 16.23
C TYR A 122 -2.99 12.81 15.71
N THR A 123 -3.54 12.00 16.62
CA THR A 123 -4.82 11.30 16.42
C THR A 123 -5.87 12.10 17.17
N TYR A 124 -6.88 12.63 16.47
CA TYR A 124 -7.83 13.59 17.06
C TYR A 124 -9.29 13.24 16.83
N ALA A 125 -10.16 13.79 17.67
CA ALA A 125 -11.61 13.71 17.50
C ALA A 125 -12.12 14.99 16.85
N GLN A 126 -12.95 14.87 15.82
CA GLN A 126 -13.61 16.04 15.21
C GLN A 126 -14.80 16.52 16.06
N SER A 127 -15.31 15.68 16.97
CA SER A 127 -16.43 16.00 17.85
C SER A 127 -16.35 15.25 19.18
N GLU A 128 -17.14 15.66 20.16
CA GLU A 128 -17.29 14.98 21.45
C GLU A 128 -17.59 13.47 21.32
N LYS A 129 -18.28 13.06 20.24
CA LYS A 129 -18.57 11.64 19.98
C LYS A 129 -17.31 10.81 19.68
N GLY A 130 -16.27 11.43 19.14
CA GLY A 130 -15.00 10.78 18.82
C GLY A 130 -14.03 10.68 20.00
N VAL A 131 -14.20 11.52 21.02
CA VAL A 131 -13.31 11.62 22.20
C VAL A 131 -13.08 10.26 22.89
N PRO A 132 -14.10 9.41 23.12
CA PRO A 132 -13.88 8.09 23.73
C PRO A 132 -12.91 7.19 22.94
N SER A 133 -12.97 7.22 21.61
CA SER A 133 -12.07 6.45 20.73
C SER A 133 -10.63 6.94 20.87
N VAL A 134 -10.44 8.26 20.90
CA VAL A 134 -9.13 8.89 21.06
C VAL A 134 -8.54 8.67 22.46
N ARG A 135 -9.37 8.67 23.50
CA ARG A 135 -8.98 8.28 24.87
C ARG A 135 -8.52 6.82 24.93
N GLN A 136 -9.24 5.91 24.28
CA GLN A 136 -8.83 4.51 24.18
C GLN A 136 -7.48 4.37 23.47
N GLU A 137 -7.24 5.14 22.41
CA GLU A 137 -5.94 5.16 21.73
C GLU A 137 -4.83 5.69 22.64
N LEU A 138 -5.07 6.74 23.42
CA LEU A 138 -4.11 7.27 24.40
C LEU A 138 -3.64 6.18 25.36
N ASP A 139 -4.58 5.46 25.96
CA ASP A 139 -4.29 4.41 26.95
C ASP A 139 -3.54 3.25 26.32
N ALA A 140 -3.91 2.86 25.09
CA ALA A 140 -3.23 1.81 24.35
C ALA A 140 -1.80 2.21 23.95
N CYS A 141 -1.58 3.44 23.49
CA CYS A 141 -0.25 3.98 23.20
C CYS A 141 0.64 3.99 24.45
N LYS A 142 0.12 4.41 25.60
CA LYS A 142 0.85 4.34 26.88
C LYS A 142 1.19 2.91 27.26
N ALA A 143 0.23 1.99 27.14
CA ALA A 143 0.44 0.57 27.43
C ALA A 143 1.49 -0.09 26.52
N ALA A 144 1.62 0.40 25.28
CA ALA A 144 2.63 -0.03 24.32
C ALA A 144 3.98 0.71 24.45
N GLY A 145 4.14 1.62 25.43
CA GLY A 145 5.39 2.31 25.72
C GLY A 145 5.67 3.56 24.87
N LEU A 146 4.64 4.17 24.28
CA LEU A 146 4.77 5.46 23.59
C LEU A 146 4.58 6.63 24.57
N ASP A 147 5.44 7.64 24.45
CA ASP A 147 5.36 8.89 25.22
C ASP A 147 4.33 9.85 24.60
N VAL A 148 3.06 9.47 24.71
CA VAL A 148 1.93 10.24 24.19
C VAL A 148 1.30 11.12 25.24
N GLN A 149 0.84 12.29 24.80
CA GLN A 149 0.17 13.27 25.64
C GLN A 149 -1.24 13.53 25.13
N TRP A 150 -2.17 13.77 26.07
CA TRP A 150 -3.47 14.32 25.70
C TRP A 150 -3.33 15.81 25.44
N VAL A 151 -4.01 16.30 24.41
CA VAL A 151 -4.15 17.72 24.10
C VAL A 151 -5.62 18.05 23.95
N ASP A 152 -6.08 19.13 24.59
CA ASP A 152 -7.47 19.59 24.50
C ASP A 152 -7.70 20.46 23.25
N GLU A 153 -6.67 21.18 22.81
CA GLU A 153 -6.73 22.12 21.68
C GLU A 153 -5.51 21.94 20.77
N ALA A 154 -5.65 22.34 19.49
CA ALA A 154 -4.57 22.41 18.51
C ALA A 154 -4.75 23.65 17.62
N ASP A 155 -3.65 24.23 17.15
CA ASP A 155 -3.67 25.37 16.22
C ASP A 155 -4.04 24.90 14.80
N VAL A 156 -5.32 24.65 14.60
CA VAL A 156 -5.88 24.14 13.35
C VAL A 156 -7.21 24.82 13.00
N PRO A 157 -7.49 25.08 11.71
CA PRO A 157 -8.72 25.76 11.29
C PRO A 157 -9.95 24.85 11.20
N PHE A 158 -9.91 23.67 11.83
CA PHE A 158 -10.98 22.67 11.79
C PHE A 158 -11.34 22.19 13.20
N ALA A 159 -12.48 21.51 13.32
CA ALA A 159 -12.97 21.03 14.60
C ALA A 159 -11.99 20.05 15.25
N PHE A 160 -11.67 20.32 16.51
CA PHE A 160 -10.76 19.55 17.34
C PHE A 160 -11.35 19.47 18.75
N ALA A 161 -11.91 18.33 19.12
CA ALA A 161 -12.52 18.09 20.44
C ALA A 161 -11.54 17.46 21.44
N GLY A 162 -10.27 17.33 21.05
CA GLY A 162 -9.22 16.67 21.81
C GLY A 162 -8.47 15.63 20.99
N GLY A 163 -7.23 15.35 21.41
CA GLY A 163 -6.30 14.54 20.65
C GLY A 163 -5.24 13.85 21.49
N VAL A 164 -4.67 12.79 20.93
CA VAL A 164 -3.40 12.21 21.35
C VAL A 164 -2.30 12.86 20.51
N ARG A 165 -1.30 13.43 21.16
CA ARG A 165 -0.08 13.96 20.54
C ARG A 165 1.09 13.04 20.80
N LEU A 166 1.86 12.74 19.76
CA LEU A 166 3.20 12.14 19.86
C LEU A 166 4.22 13.10 19.24
N ALA A 167 5.20 13.52 20.04
CA ALA A 167 6.17 14.52 19.61
C ALA A 167 7.27 13.94 18.70
N HIS A 168 7.97 14.80 17.97
CA HIS A 168 9.21 14.48 17.25
C HIS A 168 9.09 13.36 16.20
N GLN A 169 7.92 13.22 15.60
CA GLN A 169 7.72 12.34 14.46
C GLN A 169 8.30 12.99 13.20
N ALA A 170 8.25 12.29 12.07
CA ALA A 170 8.87 12.77 10.85
C ALA A 170 7.96 12.60 9.62
N GLN A 171 8.26 13.37 8.58
CA GLN A 171 7.62 13.30 7.28
C GLN A 171 8.61 13.74 6.21
N PHE A 172 8.39 13.30 4.97
CA PHE A 172 9.36 13.53 3.89
C PHE A 172 8.72 13.33 2.50
N ASP A 173 9.51 13.52 1.46
CA ASP A 173 9.24 12.98 0.12
C ASP A 173 9.93 11.61 -0.01
N PRO A 174 9.18 10.52 -0.27
CA PRO A 174 9.76 9.18 -0.35
C PRO A 174 10.58 8.93 -1.62
N MET A 175 10.42 9.71 -2.67
CA MET A 175 11.04 9.40 -3.97
C MET A 175 12.56 9.65 -3.99
N PRO A 176 13.10 10.74 -3.40
CA PRO A 176 14.55 10.90 -3.23
C PRO A 176 15.21 9.79 -2.42
N LEU A 177 14.50 9.23 -1.43
CA LEU A 177 14.97 8.03 -0.71
C LEU A 177 15.08 6.83 -1.64
N LEU A 178 14.03 6.52 -2.42
CA LEU A 178 14.11 5.40 -3.35
C LEU A 178 15.24 5.57 -4.34
N ASP A 179 15.46 6.79 -4.85
CA ASP A 179 16.58 7.09 -5.75
C ASP A 179 17.93 6.83 -5.10
N SER A 180 18.11 7.25 -3.84
CA SER A 180 19.32 6.96 -3.08
C SER A 180 19.52 5.45 -2.87
N LEU A 181 18.46 4.70 -2.56
CA LEU A 181 18.53 3.25 -2.39
C LEU A 181 18.86 2.52 -3.69
N ILE A 182 18.35 2.98 -4.82
CA ILE A 182 18.67 2.41 -6.14
C ILE A 182 20.15 2.63 -6.47
N VAL A 183 20.65 3.84 -6.27
CA VAL A 183 22.08 4.14 -6.47
C VAL A 183 22.93 3.24 -5.58
N GLU A 184 22.60 3.14 -4.29
CA GLU A 184 23.35 2.29 -3.38
C GLU A 184 23.26 0.80 -3.78
N LEU A 185 22.09 0.32 -4.19
CA LEU A 185 21.92 -1.05 -4.66
C LEU A 185 22.87 -1.35 -5.82
N GLU A 186 22.93 -0.47 -6.82
CA GLU A 186 23.80 -0.59 -7.99
C GLU A 186 25.29 -0.54 -7.62
N GLU A 187 25.69 0.39 -6.73
CA GLU A 187 27.06 0.49 -6.21
C GLU A 187 27.49 -0.78 -5.44
N ARG A 188 26.55 -1.50 -4.84
CA ARG A 188 26.77 -2.78 -4.16
C ARG A 188 26.67 -3.99 -5.09
N GLY A 189 26.51 -3.78 -6.40
CA GLY A 189 26.43 -4.85 -7.41
C GLY A 189 25.04 -5.49 -7.55
N GLY A 190 24.03 -4.97 -6.83
CA GLY A 190 22.64 -5.35 -7.05
C GLY A 190 22.08 -4.72 -8.33
N ARG A 191 20.94 -5.23 -8.79
CA ARG A 191 20.31 -4.82 -10.05
C ARG A 191 18.83 -4.51 -9.87
N LEU A 192 18.32 -3.54 -10.62
CA LEU A 192 16.89 -3.22 -10.69
C LEU A 192 16.39 -3.34 -12.14
N ALA A 193 15.40 -4.21 -12.38
CA ALA A 193 14.69 -4.31 -13.64
C ALA A 193 13.27 -3.74 -13.49
N GLN A 194 13.01 -2.62 -14.16
CA GLN A 194 11.70 -1.96 -14.24
C GLN A 194 10.96 -2.38 -15.52
N GLY A 195 9.63 -2.31 -15.52
CA GLY A 195 8.79 -2.83 -16.61
C GLY A 195 8.81 -4.36 -16.70
N VAL A 196 9.12 -5.06 -15.60
CA VAL A 196 9.26 -6.51 -15.53
C VAL A 196 8.34 -7.09 -14.47
N ARG A 197 7.23 -7.68 -14.91
CA ARG A 197 6.20 -8.25 -14.04
C ARG A 197 6.47 -9.72 -13.78
N VAL A 198 6.68 -10.09 -12.53
CA VAL A 198 6.62 -11.51 -12.12
C VAL A 198 5.18 -11.99 -12.18
N GLN A 199 4.94 -13.08 -12.92
CA GLN A 199 3.62 -13.67 -13.05
C GLN A 199 3.44 -14.94 -12.24
N LYS A 200 4.51 -15.73 -12.07
CA LYS A 200 4.50 -17.00 -11.34
C LYS A 200 5.86 -17.24 -10.68
N VAL A 201 5.84 -18.02 -9.61
CA VAL A 201 7.06 -18.53 -8.96
C VAL A 201 6.91 -20.02 -8.71
N SER A 202 7.77 -20.85 -9.27
CA SER A 202 7.80 -22.31 -9.09
C SER A 202 9.14 -22.76 -8.52
N GLY A 203 9.17 -23.94 -7.91
CA GLY A 203 10.44 -24.58 -7.55
C GLY A 203 11.15 -25.09 -8.79
N GLN A 204 12.48 -24.97 -8.82
CA GLN A 204 13.34 -25.53 -9.86
C GLN A 204 14.65 -26.01 -9.23
N GLY A 205 14.83 -27.33 -9.18
CA GLY A 205 15.99 -27.93 -8.50
C GLY A 205 16.02 -27.56 -7.01
N ASP A 206 17.14 -27.00 -6.57
CA ASP A 206 17.37 -26.46 -5.22
C ASP A 206 16.95 -25.00 -5.05
N GLY A 207 16.42 -24.36 -6.11
CA GLY A 207 16.01 -22.97 -6.13
C GLY A 207 14.60 -22.75 -6.68
N LEU A 208 14.41 -21.57 -7.25
CA LEU A 208 13.15 -21.04 -7.75
C LEU A 208 13.31 -20.57 -9.20
N ALA A 209 12.22 -20.68 -9.96
CA ALA A 209 12.03 -20.05 -11.25
C ALA A 209 10.92 -19.01 -11.14
N LEU A 210 11.24 -17.76 -11.42
CA LEU A 210 10.30 -16.65 -11.49
C LEU A 210 10.02 -16.37 -12.96
N ASN A 211 8.83 -16.74 -13.41
CA ASN A 211 8.37 -16.40 -14.75
C ASN A 211 8.03 -14.91 -14.78
N VAL A 212 8.70 -14.18 -15.67
CA VAL A 212 8.56 -12.74 -15.83
C VAL A 212 8.02 -12.40 -17.21
N ARG A 213 7.23 -11.34 -17.27
CA ARG A 213 6.77 -10.70 -18.50
C ARG A 213 7.26 -9.25 -18.54
N THR A 214 7.95 -8.88 -19.61
CA THR A 214 8.44 -7.52 -19.84
C THR A 214 7.36 -6.66 -20.50
N SER A 215 7.48 -5.35 -20.38
CA SER A 215 6.53 -4.38 -20.94
C SER A 215 6.45 -4.42 -22.47
N ASP A 216 7.51 -4.86 -23.15
CA ASP A 216 7.56 -5.09 -24.61
C ASP A 216 7.01 -6.46 -25.03
N GLY A 217 6.54 -7.27 -24.08
CA GLY A 217 5.87 -8.56 -24.35
C GLY A 217 6.78 -9.79 -24.30
N GLY A 218 8.07 -9.63 -24.03
CA GLY A 218 8.97 -10.74 -23.76
C GLY A 218 8.56 -11.55 -22.51
N GLU A 219 8.78 -12.86 -22.55
CA GLU A 219 8.49 -13.77 -21.44
C GLU A 219 9.63 -14.78 -21.28
N PHE A 220 10.14 -14.92 -20.05
CA PHE A 220 11.24 -15.83 -19.72
C PHE A 220 11.32 -16.04 -18.20
N ASP A 221 12.21 -16.94 -17.77
CA ASP A 221 12.43 -17.22 -16.34
C ASP A 221 13.68 -16.52 -15.80
N VAL A 222 13.56 -16.08 -14.54
CA VAL A 222 14.68 -15.65 -13.68
C VAL A 222 14.84 -16.69 -12.58
N LEU A 223 16.05 -17.22 -12.43
CA LEU A 223 16.41 -18.21 -11.42
C LEU A 223 16.91 -17.52 -10.14
N ALA A 224 16.40 -17.94 -8.99
CA ALA A 224 16.85 -17.44 -7.70
C ALA A 224 16.88 -18.55 -6.64
N LYS A 225 17.75 -18.45 -5.63
CA LYS A 225 17.69 -19.38 -4.48
C LYS A 225 16.54 -19.01 -3.56
N GLN A 226 16.36 -17.71 -3.31
CA GLN A 226 15.31 -17.15 -2.48
C GLN A 226 14.56 -16.02 -3.19
N CYS A 227 13.32 -15.77 -2.79
CA CYS A 227 12.45 -14.76 -3.33
C CYS A 227 11.76 -13.98 -2.21
N VAL A 228 11.71 -12.66 -2.32
CA VAL A 228 10.93 -11.78 -1.43
C VAL A 228 9.78 -11.17 -2.22
N LEU A 229 8.54 -11.37 -1.77
CA LEU A 229 7.35 -10.74 -2.32
C LEU A 229 7.00 -9.48 -1.51
N ALA A 230 7.40 -8.32 -2.03
CA ALA A 230 7.13 -6.99 -1.46
C ALA A 230 6.14 -6.20 -2.34
N THR A 231 5.09 -6.88 -2.81
CA THR A 231 4.17 -6.41 -3.87
C THR A 231 2.90 -5.74 -3.36
N GLY A 232 2.89 -5.26 -2.11
CA GLY A 232 1.69 -4.75 -1.43
C GLY A 232 0.81 -5.88 -0.91
N ILE A 233 0.35 -6.76 -1.80
CA ILE A 233 -0.28 -8.06 -1.51
C ILE A 233 0.44 -9.17 -2.27
N PRO A 234 0.59 -10.38 -1.73
CA PRO A 234 1.35 -11.43 -2.40
C PRO A 234 0.67 -11.86 -3.70
N ILE A 235 1.43 -11.93 -4.79
CA ILE A 235 0.93 -12.37 -6.11
C ILE A 235 0.70 -13.88 -6.23
N LEU A 236 1.05 -14.64 -5.18
CA LEU A 236 0.89 -16.08 -5.13
C LEU A 236 -0.24 -16.43 -4.17
N ASP A 237 -1.14 -17.34 -4.59
CA ASP A 237 -2.24 -17.83 -3.76
C ASP A 237 -1.81 -18.81 -2.66
N ARG A 238 -0.51 -18.88 -2.37
CA ARG A 238 0.07 -19.71 -1.31
C ARG A 238 -0.08 -19.02 0.03
N GLY A 239 -0.47 -19.77 1.05
CA GLY A 239 -0.66 -19.23 2.40
C GLY A 239 -1.96 -18.44 2.61
N GLY A 240 -2.83 -18.35 1.59
CA GLY A 240 -4.16 -17.77 1.72
C GLY A 240 -4.20 -16.29 2.11
N PHE A 241 -3.14 -15.52 1.78
CA PHE A 241 -3.07 -14.09 2.15
C PHE A 241 -4.22 -13.25 1.59
N PHE A 242 -4.76 -13.64 0.42
CA PHE A 242 -5.96 -13.02 -0.15
C PHE A 242 -7.19 -13.08 0.78
N ALA A 243 -7.26 -14.06 1.69
CA ALA A 243 -8.31 -14.23 2.69
C ALA A 243 -7.97 -13.57 4.05
N ARG A 244 -6.72 -13.15 4.23
CA ARG A 244 -6.16 -12.60 5.49
C ARG A 244 -5.91 -11.10 5.41
N LEU A 245 -6.22 -10.48 4.26
CA LEU A 245 -6.02 -9.08 3.95
C LEU A 245 -7.28 -8.49 3.34
N LYS A 246 -7.62 -7.28 3.77
CA LYS A 246 -8.71 -6.49 3.19
C LYS A 246 -8.11 -5.33 2.38
N PRO A 247 -8.34 -5.26 1.06
CA PRO A 247 -7.87 -4.15 0.24
C PRO A 247 -8.72 -2.90 0.51
N SER A 248 -8.07 -1.76 0.72
CA SER A 248 -8.71 -0.47 0.91
C SER A 248 -8.07 0.58 0.01
N ARG A 249 -8.91 1.42 -0.59
CA ARG A 249 -8.51 2.58 -1.37
C ARG A 249 -8.70 3.84 -0.54
N SER A 250 -7.81 4.81 -0.71
CA SER A 250 -7.95 6.14 -0.12
C SER A 250 -7.41 7.22 -1.04
N TYR A 251 -7.91 8.43 -0.87
CA TYR A 251 -7.67 9.54 -1.78
C TYR A 251 -6.94 10.67 -1.08
N CYS A 252 -6.10 11.36 -1.84
CA CYS A 252 -5.32 12.49 -1.38
C CYS A 252 -5.33 13.61 -2.42
N MET A 253 -5.28 14.84 -1.93
CA MET A 253 -5.17 16.05 -2.72
C MET A 253 -4.12 16.96 -2.10
N ALA A 254 -3.38 17.67 -2.94
CA ALA A 254 -2.43 18.70 -2.51
C ALA A 254 -2.92 20.09 -2.91
N TYR A 255 -2.79 21.06 -2.01
CA TYR A 255 -3.27 22.42 -2.19
C TYR A 255 -2.15 23.45 -1.97
N LYS A 256 -2.13 24.50 -2.79
CA LYS A 256 -1.56 25.79 -2.39
C LYS A 256 -2.57 26.48 -1.48
N VAL A 257 -2.17 26.89 -0.29
CA VAL A 257 -3.03 27.60 0.66
C VAL A 257 -2.45 28.98 0.98
N PRO A 258 -3.28 30.04 1.13
CA PRO A 258 -2.79 31.34 1.53
C PRO A 258 -2.48 31.37 3.04
N GLY A 259 -1.46 32.13 3.43
CA GLY A 259 -1.10 32.32 4.84
C GLY A 259 -0.34 31.14 5.44
N ASN A 260 -0.53 30.91 6.75
CA ASN A 260 0.17 29.87 7.49
C ASN A 260 -0.45 28.50 7.22
N ILE A 261 0.38 27.56 6.80
CA ILE A 261 0.00 26.17 6.58
C ILE A 261 0.03 25.37 7.90
N THR A 262 -0.92 24.44 8.07
CA THR A 262 -0.94 23.49 9.19
C THR A 262 0.32 22.62 9.17
N ARG A 263 1.12 22.70 10.24
CA ARG A 263 2.43 22.03 10.35
C ARG A 263 2.36 20.58 10.83
N GLY A 264 1.67 20.33 11.94
CA GLY A 264 1.55 18.98 12.52
C GLY A 264 0.90 17.97 11.57
N MET A 265 1.13 16.68 11.84
CA MET A 265 0.51 15.57 11.13
C MET A 265 -0.77 15.13 11.83
N TYR A 266 -1.93 15.46 11.28
CA TYR A 266 -3.23 15.15 11.88
C TYR A 266 -3.91 13.98 11.18
N ILE A 267 -4.60 13.13 11.93
CA ILE A 267 -5.57 12.15 11.42
C ILE A 267 -6.74 11.99 12.38
N SER A 268 -7.96 12.09 11.88
CA SER A 268 -9.16 11.93 12.71
C SER A 268 -9.40 10.46 13.06
N ALA A 269 -9.86 10.21 14.28
CA ALA A 269 -10.32 8.90 14.75
C ALA A 269 -11.76 8.60 14.34
N ASP A 270 -12.55 9.64 14.05
CA ASP A 270 -13.94 9.55 13.64
C ASP A 270 -14.10 9.71 12.12
N SER A 271 -15.28 9.29 11.65
CA SER A 271 -15.68 9.35 10.25
C SER A 271 -16.50 10.61 9.95
N PRO A 272 -16.35 11.21 8.76
CA PRO A 272 -15.42 10.83 7.71
C PRO A 272 -13.96 11.16 8.09
N THR A 273 -13.02 10.31 7.67
CA THR A 273 -11.59 10.51 7.99
C THR A 273 -11.07 11.80 7.37
N ARG A 274 -10.34 12.58 8.17
CA ARG A 274 -9.57 13.75 7.76
C ARG A 274 -8.14 13.59 8.20
N SER A 275 -7.25 13.40 7.22
CA SER A 275 -5.80 13.41 7.43
C SER A 275 -5.23 14.66 6.82
N VAL A 276 -4.42 15.39 7.57
CA VAL A 276 -3.77 16.63 7.12
C VAL A 276 -2.29 16.61 7.46
N ARG A 277 -1.46 17.10 6.54
CA ARG A 277 -0.07 17.50 6.79
C ARG A 277 0.37 18.52 5.72
N TYR A 278 1.55 19.10 5.85
CA TYR A 278 2.19 19.84 4.75
C TYR A 278 3.30 19.02 4.08
N ALA A 279 3.75 19.49 2.92
CA ALA A 279 4.92 18.99 2.20
C ALA A 279 5.68 20.16 1.55
N PRO A 280 6.98 20.33 1.81
CA PRO A 280 7.78 21.32 1.10
C PRO A 280 7.91 20.99 -0.39
N THR A 281 7.76 21.98 -1.25
CA THR A 281 8.10 21.89 -2.69
C THR A 281 8.95 23.08 -3.11
N ALA A 282 9.55 23.01 -4.30
CA ALA A 282 10.48 24.03 -4.80
C ALA A 282 9.87 25.46 -4.86
N ASP A 283 8.56 25.56 -5.06
CA ASP A 283 7.80 26.81 -5.15
C ASP A 283 6.94 27.10 -3.90
N GLY A 284 7.23 26.45 -2.76
CA GLY A 284 6.59 26.68 -1.47
C GLY A 284 5.72 25.51 -0.98
N ASP A 285 5.39 25.50 0.31
CA ASP A 285 4.71 24.35 0.92
C ASP A 285 3.33 24.03 0.30
N ARG A 286 2.99 22.74 0.28
CA ARG A 286 1.68 22.21 -0.12
C ARG A 286 0.97 21.59 1.07
N LEU A 287 -0.32 21.88 1.22
CA LEU A 287 -1.18 21.18 2.18
C LEU A 287 -1.65 19.87 1.54
N ILE A 288 -1.37 18.74 2.18
CA ILE A 288 -1.88 17.44 1.79
C ILE A 288 -3.09 17.11 2.65
N VAL A 289 -4.22 16.87 2.00
CA VAL A 289 -5.46 16.41 2.63
C VAL A 289 -5.76 15.01 2.12
N GLY A 290 -5.91 14.06 3.03
CA GLY A 290 -6.24 12.66 2.74
C GLY A 290 -7.52 12.22 3.42
N GLY A 291 -8.28 11.32 2.77
CA GLY A 291 -9.56 10.86 3.26
C GLY A 291 -10.28 9.96 2.26
N ALA A 292 -11.62 9.99 2.31
CA ALA A 292 -12.51 9.25 1.40
C ALA A 292 -12.18 7.75 1.27
N GLY A 293 -11.69 7.13 2.34
CA GLY A 293 -11.25 5.74 2.32
C GLY A 293 -12.42 4.75 2.26
N HIS A 294 -12.30 3.71 1.44
CA HIS A 294 -13.30 2.64 1.35
C HIS A 294 -12.66 1.29 0.96
N PRO A 295 -13.36 0.16 1.13
CA PRO A 295 -12.94 -1.11 0.54
C PRO A 295 -12.96 -1.05 -0.99
N VAL A 296 -11.95 -1.64 -1.63
CA VAL A 296 -11.75 -1.60 -3.10
C VAL A 296 -12.92 -2.27 -3.83
N GLY A 297 -13.50 -1.61 -4.84
CA GLY A 297 -14.63 -2.16 -5.61
C GLY A 297 -15.98 -2.25 -4.88
N HIS A 298 -16.12 -1.72 -3.65
CA HIS A 298 -17.38 -1.79 -2.88
C HIS A 298 -18.18 -0.49 -2.86
N GLN A 299 -17.52 0.64 -3.08
CA GLN A 299 -18.16 1.96 -3.06
C GLN A 299 -18.82 2.23 -4.42
N LYS A 300 -20.10 2.61 -4.43
CA LYS A 300 -20.86 2.84 -5.68
C LYS A 300 -20.41 4.08 -6.44
N SER A 301 -20.06 5.15 -5.72
CA SER A 301 -19.52 6.38 -6.29
C SER A 301 -18.46 6.95 -5.35
N PRO A 302 -17.20 6.46 -5.46
CA PRO A 302 -16.05 7.08 -4.82
C PRO A 302 -15.94 8.58 -5.12
N ALA A 303 -16.29 9.01 -6.34
CA ALA A 303 -16.18 10.40 -6.78
C ALA A 303 -16.95 11.38 -5.86
N CYS A 304 -18.13 11.00 -5.37
CA CYS A 304 -18.87 11.82 -4.40
C CYS A 304 -18.08 12.07 -3.10
N SER A 305 -17.38 11.04 -2.59
CA SER A 305 -16.57 11.18 -1.36
C SER A 305 -15.31 12.01 -1.60
N VAL A 306 -14.72 11.91 -2.80
CA VAL A 306 -13.59 12.75 -3.22
C VAL A 306 -14.00 14.21 -3.36
N GLN A 307 -15.15 14.50 -3.99
CA GLN A 307 -15.69 15.85 -4.10
C GLN A 307 -16.02 16.45 -2.73
N GLU A 308 -16.55 15.64 -1.81
CA GLU A 308 -16.79 16.06 -0.43
C GLU A 308 -15.49 16.42 0.30
N LEU A 309 -14.43 15.62 0.12
CA LEU A 309 -13.11 15.91 0.69
C LEU A 309 -12.52 17.22 0.16
N ASP A 310 -12.64 17.49 -1.15
CA ASP A 310 -12.19 18.74 -1.78
C ASP A 310 -12.99 19.95 -1.28
N ALA A 311 -14.32 19.81 -1.20
CA ALA A 311 -15.19 20.85 -0.67
C ALA A 311 -14.86 21.16 0.80
N TRP A 312 -14.59 20.12 1.60
CA TRP A 312 -14.14 20.27 2.99
C TRP A 312 -12.80 21.01 3.06
N ALA A 313 -11.82 20.66 2.22
CA ALA A 313 -10.51 21.30 2.21
C ALA A 313 -10.61 22.80 1.87
N LYS A 314 -11.35 23.15 0.82
CA LYS A 314 -11.56 24.54 0.38
C LYS A 314 -12.36 25.38 1.37
N LYS A 315 -13.30 24.77 2.10
CA LYS A 315 -14.04 25.45 3.17
C LYS A 315 -13.16 25.70 4.40
N THR A 316 -12.33 24.72 4.75
CA THR A 316 -11.45 24.76 5.93
C THR A 316 -10.26 25.70 5.72
N TYR A 317 -9.75 25.76 4.49
CA TYR A 317 -8.66 26.63 4.09
C TYR A 317 -9.15 27.56 2.95
N PRO A 318 -9.80 28.69 3.28
CA PRO A 318 -10.30 29.62 2.28
C PRO A 318 -9.20 30.08 1.32
N GLY A 319 -9.45 30.00 0.01
CA GLY A 319 -8.46 30.29 -1.03
C GLY A 319 -7.54 29.12 -1.39
N ALA A 320 -7.76 27.93 -0.84
CA ALA A 320 -7.03 26.73 -1.25
C ALA A 320 -7.22 26.43 -2.74
N MET A 321 -6.11 26.27 -3.45
CA MET A 321 -6.06 25.90 -4.86
C MET A 321 -5.51 24.49 -4.99
N GLN A 322 -6.34 23.55 -5.48
CA GLN A 322 -5.90 22.18 -5.72
C GLN A 322 -4.82 22.19 -6.81
N THR A 323 -3.73 21.48 -6.53
CA THR A 323 -2.59 21.32 -7.44
C THR A 323 -2.42 19.89 -7.92
N HIS A 324 -2.71 18.91 -7.05
CA HIS A 324 -2.56 17.49 -7.34
C HIS A 324 -3.74 16.71 -6.75
N TYR A 325 -4.02 15.57 -7.36
CA TYR A 325 -5.01 14.60 -6.91
C TYR A 325 -4.50 13.20 -7.25
N TRP A 326 -4.51 12.32 -6.25
CA TRP A 326 -4.09 10.94 -6.41
C TRP A 326 -4.77 10.04 -5.39
N SER A 327 -4.52 8.75 -5.52
CA SER A 327 -5.10 7.71 -4.68
C SER A 327 -4.06 6.62 -4.42
N ALA A 328 -4.19 5.97 -3.28
CA ALA A 328 -3.37 4.84 -2.89
C ALA A 328 -4.25 3.67 -2.47
N GLN A 329 -3.71 2.47 -2.64
CA GLN A 329 -4.30 1.25 -2.17
C GLN A 329 -3.39 0.63 -1.10
N ASP A 330 -4.02 0.20 -0.02
CA ASP A 330 -3.39 -0.43 1.13
C ASP A 330 -4.14 -1.71 1.49
N TYR A 331 -3.45 -2.60 2.20
CA TYR A 331 -4.00 -3.87 2.64
C TYR A 331 -4.03 -3.91 4.17
N THR A 332 -5.23 -4.04 4.72
CA THR A 332 -5.46 -4.16 6.17
C THR A 332 -5.44 -5.63 6.56
N PRO A 333 -4.54 -6.08 7.44
CA PRO A 333 -4.51 -7.44 7.92
C PRO A 333 -5.66 -7.69 8.89
N ILE A 334 -6.27 -8.87 8.81
CA ILE A 334 -7.38 -9.27 9.68
C ILE A 334 -6.96 -9.33 11.15
N ASP A 335 -5.67 -9.54 11.38
CA ASP A 335 -5.03 -9.63 12.67
C ASP A 335 -4.42 -8.33 13.15
N GLU A 336 -4.68 -7.21 12.48
CA GLU A 336 -4.17 -5.89 12.87
C GLU A 336 -2.64 -5.74 12.84
N LEU A 337 -1.89 -6.83 12.70
CA LEU A 337 -0.42 -6.86 12.61
C LEU A 337 0.01 -7.18 11.17
N PRO A 338 1.14 -6.63 10.69
CA PRO A 338 1.71 -6.99 9.39
C PRO A 338 2.07 -8.48 9.28
N TYR A 339 2.16 -8.97 8.04
CA TYR A 339 2.66 -10.33 7.77
C TYR A 339 4.02 -10.25 7.09
N VAL A 340 5.05 -10.71 7.80
CA VAL A 340 6.45 -10.65 7.40
C VAL A 340 7.14 -11.97 7.72
N GLY A 341 7.77 -12.58 6.73
CA GLY A 341 8.49 -13.85 6.88
C GLY A 341 8.12 -14.87 5.80
N PRO A 342 8.30 -16.17 6.04
CA PRO A 342 7.98 -17.24 5.09
C PRO A 342 6.54 -17.19 4.56
N ILE A 343 6.36 -17.44 3.25
CA ILE A 343 5.03 -17.53 2.63
C ILE A 343 4.22 -18.72 3.17
N LEU A 344 4.91 -19.78 3.60
CA LEU A 344 4.36 -20.95 4.27
C LEU A 344 5.28 -21.31 5.44
N PRO A 345 4.77 -21.89 6.54
CA PRO A 345 5.61 -22.35 7.64
C PRO A 345 6.67 -23.35 7.14
N GLY A 346 7.93 -23.15 7.53
CA GLY A 346 9.07 -23.98 7.11
C GLY A 346 9.52 -23.80 5.65
N ASN A 347 9.00 -22.81 4.93
CA ASN A 347 9.49 -22.45 3.60
C ASN A 347 10.57 -21.36 3.71
N ASP A 348 11.82 -21.75 3.46
CA ASP A 348 12.96 -20.82 3.58
C ASP A 348 13.35 -20.19 2.23
N ASN A 349 12.55 -20.41 1.19
CA ASN A 349 12.85 -19.98 -0.18
C ASN A 349 11.97 -18.80 -0.61
N ILE A 350 10.74 -18.67 -0.11
CA ILE A 350 9.83 -17.58 -0.49
C ILE A 350 9.35 -16.85 0.75
N PHE A 351 9.65 -15.57 0.80
CA PHE A 351 9.28 -14.65 1.87
C PHE A 351 8.26 -13.63 1.39
N VAL A 352 7.56 -13.02 2.33
CA VAL A 352 6.52 -12.05 2.08
C VAL A 352 6.59 -10.90 3.09
N ALA A 353 6.20 -9.71 2.64
CA ALA A 353 5.98 -8.55 3.50
C ALA A 353 4.74 -7.79 3.00
N THR A 354 3.69 -7.76 3.82
CA THR A 354 2.38 -7.21 3.43
C THR A 354 1.57 -6.78 4.67
N GLY A 355 0.40 -6.17 4.47
CA GLY A 355 -0.53 -5.86 5.56
C GLY A 355 -0.15 -4.63 6.38
N PHE A 356 0.47 -3.61 5.77
CA PHE A 356 0.96 -2.43 6.50
C PHE A 356 -0.11 -1.41 6.89
N ASP A 357 -1.36 -1.61 6.45
CA ASP A 357 -2.52 -0.83 6.87
C ASP A 357 -2.30 0.70 6.81
N LYS A 358 -1.82 1.21 5.67
CA LYS A 358 -1.49 2.63 5.40
C LYS A 358 -0.21 3.17 6.03
N TRP A 359 0.41 2.41 6.93
CA TRP A 359 1.61 2.83 7.68
C TRP A 359 2.90 2.21 7.12
N GLY A 360 2.97 2.06 5.78
CA GLY A 360 4.07 1.40 5.09
C GLY A 360 5.44 2.09 5.22
N MET A 361 5.52 3.37 5.61
CA MET A 361 6.82 4.03 5.81
C MET A 361 7.60 3.42 6.97
N THR A 362 6.95 3.21 8.12
CA THR A 362 7.57 2.59 9.30
C THR A 362 7.44 1.07 9.26
N ASN A 363 6.24 0.53 8.99
CA ASN A 363 6.02 -0.92 8.93
C ASN A 363 6.79 -1.57 7.77
N GLY A 364 6.86 -0.92 6.62
CA GLY A 364 7.55 -1.45 5.45
C GLY A 364 9.07 -1.45 5.61
N THR A 365 9.62 -0.46 6.32
CA THR A 365 11.04 -0.42 6.68
C THR A 365 11.36 -1.47 7.75
N ALA A 366 10.54 -1.58 8.80
CA ALA A 366 10.66 -2.63 9.81
C ALA A 366 10.59 -4.03 9.15
N ALA A 367 9.64 -4.25 8.24
CA ALA A 367 9.53 -5.51 7.51
C ALA A 367 10.81 -5.84 6.72
N ALA A 368 11.43 -4.85 6.07
CA ALA A 368 12.67 -5.03 5.35
C ALA A 368 13.85 -5.40 6.26
N LEU A 369 13.94 -4.77 7.44
CA LEU A 369 14.93 -5.11 8.48
C LEU A 369 14.75 -6.56 8.95
N ALA A 370 13.52 -6.95 9.29
CA ALA A 370 13.21 -8.30 9.74
C ALA A 370 13.49 -9.35 8.66
N LEU A 371 13.07 -9.12 7.41
CA LEU A 371 13.33 -10.04 6.30
C LEU A 371 14.82 -10.20 6.01
N SER A 372 15.56 -9.10 5.98
CA SER A 372 17.01 -9.14 5.75
C SER A 372 17.70 -9.89 6.88
N SER A 373 17.30 -9.67 8.13
CA SER A 373 17.80 -10.45 9.27
C SER A 373 17.51 -11.94 9.10
N ILE A 374 16.29 -12.35 8.77
CA ILE A 374 15.91 -13.76 8.59
C ILE A 374 16.75 -14.41 7.48
N ILE A 375 16.85 -13.77 6.31
CA ILE A 375 17.59 -14.28 5.14
C ILE A 375 19.08 -14.41 5.43
N LEU A 376 19.65 -13.53 6.25
CA LEU A 376 21.05 -13.54 6.65
C LEU A 376 21.32 -14.41 7.89
N GLY A 377 20.31 -15.11 8.43
CA GLY A 377 20.44 -16.01 9.58
C GLY A 377 20.51 -15.31 10.95
N GLY A 378 20.13 -14.03 11.00
CA GLY A 378 20.00 -13.24 12.22
C GLY A 378 18.63 -13.37 12.89
N ARG A 379 18.44 -12.65 14.00
CA ARG A 379 17.19 -12.59 14.75
C ARG A 379 16.94 -11.17 15.25
N MET A 380 15.67 -10.76 15.20
CA MET A 380 15.16 -9.53 15.83
C MET A 380 14.06 -9.91 16.83
N ASP A 381 14.18 -9.46 18.08
CA ASP A 381 13.29 -9.91 19.16
C ASP A 381 11.85 -9.39 19.01
N TRP A 382 11.67 -8.24 18.36
CA TRP A 382 10.35 -7.68 18.07
C TRP A 382 9.69 -8.31 16.83
N ALA A 383 10.45 -8.99 15.96
CA ALA A 383 9.95 -9.49 14.67
C ALA A 383 8.82 -10.52 14.80
N GLN A 384 8.64 -11.13 15.99
CA GLN A 384 7.51 -12.00 16.27
C GLN A 384 6.16 -11.30 16.09
N ALA A 385 6.05 -10.01 16.43
CA ALA A 385 4.82 -9.24 16.21
C ALA A 385 4.49 -9.01 14.73
N PHE A 386 5.45 -9.25 13.84
CA PHE A 386 5.27 -9.13 12.39
C PHE A 386 5.22 -10.50 11.71
N ALA A 387 5.28 -11.61 12.44
CA ALA A 387 5.40 -12.93 11.85
C ALA A 387 4.24 -13.22 10.87
N SER A 388 4.58 -13.74 9.68
CA SER A 388 3.59 -14.13 8.66
C SER A 388 2.64 -15.24 9.10
N TRP A 389 2.98 -15.96 10.18
CA TRP A 389 2.20 -17.02 10.79
C TRP A 389 2.28 -16.92 12.31
N SER A 390 1.11 -16.87 12.96
CA SER A 390 1.06 -16.97 14.42
C SER A 390 1.01 -18.44 14.89
N PRO A 391 1.49 -18.76 16.10
CA PRO A 391 1.30 -20.09 16.70
C PRO A 391 -0.17 -20.52 16.80
N HIS A 392 -1.10 -19.57 16.94
CA HIS A 392 -2.54 -19.86 17.00
C HIS A 392 -3.09 -20.29 15.64
N GLU A 393 -2.65 -19.66 14.55
CA GLU A 393 -3.01 -20.06 13.17
C GLU A 393 -2.49 -21.44 12.79
N LEU A 394 -1.38 -21.88 13.40
CA LEU A 394 -0.87 -23.26 13.27
C LEU A 394 -1.76 -24.30 13.99
N SER A 395 -2.64 -23.87 14.90
CA SER A 395 -3.47 -24.74 15.74
C SER A 395 -4.99 -24.69 15.47
N GLY A 396 -5.48 -23.78 14.62
CA GLY A 396 -6.89 -23.75 14.24
C GLY A 396 -7.37 -22.44 13.62
N ILE A 397 -8.23 -22.54 12.60
CA ILE A 397 -8.75 -21.44 11.79
C ILE A 397 -10.24 -21.19 12.11
N PRO A 398 -10.60 -20.39 13.13
CA PRO A 398 -12.00 -19.95 13.27
C PRO A 398 -12.29 -18.61 12.58
N LYS A 399 -11.33 -17.68 12.47
CA LYS A 399 -11.63 -16.29 12.07
C LYS A 399 -11.54 -16.00 10.56
N ALA A 400 -10.71 -16.74 9.80
CA ALA A 400 -10.66 -16.61 8.34
C ALA A 400 -11.97 -17.02 7.65
N MET A 401 -12.80 -17.87 8.27
CA MET A 401 -14.08 -18.30 7.69
C MET A 401 -15.09 -17.16 7.52
N GLN A 402 -15.12 -16.18 8.44
CA GLN A 402 -16.12 -15.09 8.38
C GLN A 402 -15.88 -14.13 7.22
N LEU A 403 -14.61 -13.80 6.92
CA LEU A 403 -14.25 -12.94 5.79
C LEU A 403 -14.32 -13.70 4.46
N ASN A 404 -13.98 -14.99 4.44
CA ASN A 404 -14.20 -15.84 3.27
C ASN A 404 -15.69 -15.98 2.92
N MET A 405 -16.58 -15.89 3.91
CA MET A 405 -18.03 -15.89 3.67
C MET A 405 -18.48 -14.64 2.92
N GLU A 406 -17.93 -13.46 3.26
CA GLU A 406 -18.17 -12.24 2.48
C GLU A 406 -17.64 -12.39 1.04
N VAL A 407 -16.41 -12.87 0.86
CA VAL A 407 -15.82 -13.14 -0.47
C VAL A 407 -16.71 -14.10 -1.30
N GLY A 408 -17.18 -15.20 -0.70
CA GLY A 408 -18.08 -16.15 -1.36
C GLY A 408 -19.46 -15.54 -1.71
N LEU A 409 -20.02 -14.72 -0.82
CA LEU A 409 -21.25 -13.98 -1.07
C LEU A 409 -21.08 -12.96 -2.21
N TYR A 410 -19.94 -12.25 -2.26
CA TYR A 410 -19.65 -11.28 -3.32
C TYR A 410 -19.38 -11.94 -4.66
N LEU A 411 -18.69 -13.08 -4.68
CA LEU A 411 -18.55 -13.90 -5.88
C LEU A 411 -19.96 -14.24 -6.39
N ALA A 412 -20.79 -14.90 -5.58
CA ALA A 412 -22.15 -15.27 -5.97
C ALA A 412 -23.01 -14.07 -6.42
N ARG A 413 -23.00 -12.97 -5.68
CA ARG A 413 -23.74 -11.74 -6.03
C ARG A 413 -23.22 -11.12 -7.33
N GLY A 414 -21.92 -11.10 -7.57
CA GLY A 414 -21.31 -10.53 -8.77
C GLY A 414 -21.79 -11.23 -10.04
N TRP A 415 -21.94 -12.56 -9.99
CA TRP A 415 -22.47 -13.33 -11.12
C TRP A 415 -24.00 -13.18 -11.30
N LEU A 416 -24.76 -12.91 -10.24
CA LEU A 416 -26.24 -12.85 -10.27
C LEU A 416 -26.83 -11.43 -10.46
N THR A 417 -26.15 -10.40 -9.97
CA THR A 417 -26.67 -9.00 -10.02
C THR A 417 -26.80 -8.45 -11.44
N PRO A 418 -25.87 -8.72 -12.39
CA PRO A 418 -25.96 -8.21 -13.77
C PRO A 418 -27.20 -8.71 -14.54
N VAL A 419 -27.82 -9.80 -14.10
CA VAL A 419 -29.07 -10.36 -14.66
C VAL A 419 -30.25 -9.40 -14.53
N THR A 420 -30.18 -8.42 -13.62
CA THR A 420 -31.20 -7.36 -13.52
C THR A 420 -30.97 -6.20 -14.51
N ARG A 421 -29.81 -6.17 -15.19
CA ARG A 421 -29.41 -5.18 -16.19
C ARG A 421 -29.27 -5.83 -17.56
N ILE A 422 -30.24 -6.65 -17.94
CA ILE A 422 -30.34 -7.25 -19.27
C ILE A 422 -30.76 -6.14 -20.25
N GLY A 423 -29.77 -5.44 -20.78
CA GLY A 423 -29.95 -4.41 -21.78
C GLY A 423 -28.60 -3.92 -22.28
N ASN A 424 -28.47 -3.76 -23.60
CA ASN A 424 -27.29 -3.18 -24.23
C ASN A 424 -27.25 -1.67 -23.91
N ARG A 425 -26.64 -1.32 -22.78
CA ARG A 425 -26.44 0.09 -22.39
C ARG A 425 -24.95 0.33 -22.23
N THR A 426 -24.31 0.72 -23.34
CA THR A 426 -23.05 1.46 -23.24
C THR A 426 -23.33 2.72 -22.43
N PRO A 427 -22.60 2.98 -21.33
CA PRO A 427 -22.82 4.18 -20.54
C PRO A 427 -22.36 5.41 -21.32
N ASP A 428 -23.03 6.56 -21.15
CA ASP A 428 -22.60 7.82 -21.77
C ASP A 428 -21.22 8.27 -21.26
N SER A 429 -20.89 7.90 -20.01
CA SER A 429 -19.56 8.06 -19.40
C SER A 429 -19.39 7.09 -18.23
N GLY A 430 -18.14 6.72 -17.92
CA GLY A 430 -17.82 5.77 -16.85
C GLY A 430 -18.01 4.32 -17.29
N GLY A 431 -18.10 3.39 -16.33
CA GLY A 431 -18.11 1.95 -16.60
C GLY A 431 -19.28 1.20 -15.98
N VAL A 432 -19.72 0.15 -16.66
CA VAL A 432 -20.78 -0.74 -16.22
C VAL A 432 -20.49 -2.20 -16.60
N VAL A 433 -20.82 -3.12 -15.69
CA VAL A 433 -20.92 -4.55 -15.99
C VAL A 433 -22.37 -4.90 -16.27
N SER A 434 -22.62 -5.60 -17.39
CA SER A 434 -23.95 -5.97 -17.88
C SER A 434 -23.92 -7.31 -18.61
N GLY A 435 -25.08 -7.95 -18.77
CA GLY A 435 -25.21 -9.24 -19.47
C GLY A 435 -25.73 -10.37 -18.57
N PRO A 436 -26.14 -11.50 -19.14
CA PRO A 436 -26.46 -12.70 -18.36
C PRO A 436 -25.19 -13.35 -17.79
N PRO A 437 -25.28 -14.25 -16.78
CA PRO A 437 -24.11 -14.77 -16.09
C PRO A 437 -23.17 -15.58 -17.00
N TRP A 438 -23.68 -16.14 -18.10
CA TRP A 438 -22.89 -16.88 -19.09
C TRP A 438 -22.28 -15.99 -20.19
N ASP A 439 -22.56 -14.69 -20.19
CA ASP A 439 -22.10 -13.72 -21.20
C ASP A 439 -22.02 -12.30 -20.57
N LEU A 440 -21.18 -12.16 -19.54
CA LEU A 440 -20.97 -10.89 -18.85
C LEU A 440 -19.93 -10.03 -19.60
N GLU A 441 -20.23 -8.74 -19.76
CA GLU A 441 -19.36 -7.76 -20.40
C GLU A 441 -19.14 -6.54 -19.48
N ALA A 442 -17.88 -6.10 -19.36
CA ALA A 442 -17.52 -4.81 -18.78
C ALA A 442 -17.31 -3.78 -19.89
N ARG A 443 -18.15 -2.73 -19.90
CA ARG A 443 -18.05 -1.60 -20.85
C ARG A 443 -17.70 -0.33 -20.12
N SER A 444 -16.76 0.44 -20.65
CA SER A 444 -16.48 1.79 -20.15
C SER A 444 -16.34 2.80 -21.29
N VAL A 445 -16.71 4.04 -21.01
CA VAL A 445 -16.46 5.20 -21.87
C VAL A 445 -15.68 6.24 -21.07
N VAL A 446 -14.44 6.49 -21.46
CA VAL A 446 -13.54 7.47 -20.85
C VAL A 446 -13.02 8.39 -21.95
N ASP A 447 -13.17 9.70 -21.77
CA ASP A 447 -12.78 10.73 -22.75
C ASP A 447 -13.31 10.46 -24.18
N GLY A 448 -14.52 9.89 -24.27
CA GLY A 448 -15.18 9.55 -25.54
C GLY A 448 -14.70 8.24 -26.19
N VAL A 449 -13.75 7.53 -25.58
CA VAL A 449 -13.26 6.23 -26.05
C VAL A 449 -14.00 5.10 -25.33
N GLU A 450 -14.63 4.23 -26.10
CA GLU A 450 -15.30 3.03 -25.58
C GLU A 450 -14.32 1.85 -25.49
N HIS A 451 -14.33 1.17 -24.34
CA HIS A 451 -13.59 -0.07 -24.11
C HIS A 451 -14.54 -1.19 -23.68
N ARG A 452 -14.23 -2.41 -24.14
CA ARG A 452 -14.96 -3.64 -23.82
C ARG A 452 -14.02 -4.75 -23.41
N VAL A 453 -14.21 -5.27 -22.21
CA VAL A 453 -13.35 -6.30 -21.61
C VAL A 453 -14.18 -7.34 -20.86
N SER A 454 -13.57 -8.49 -20.59
CA SER A 454 -14.12 -9.46 -19.66
C SER A 454 -14.21 -8.83 -18.26
N PRO A 455 -15.35 -8.92 -17.56
CA PRO A 455 -15.46 -8.45 -16.19
C PRO A 455 -14.85 -9.43 -15.18
N VAL A 456 -14.34 -10.58 -15.62
CA VAL A 456 -13.84 -11.64 -14.75
C VAL A 456 -12.37 -11.37 -14.43
N CYS A 457 -12.08 -11.08 -13.16
CA CYS A 457 -10.72 -10.89 -12.69
C CYS A 457 -9.90 -12.18 -12.85
N PRO A 458 -8.71 -12.14 -13.49
CA PRO A 458 -7.89 -13.33 -13.76
C PRO A 458 -7.19 -13.90 -12.52
N HIS A 459 -7.37 -13.29 -11.34
CA HIS A 459 -6.85 -13.81 -10.08
C HIS A 459 -7.69 -15.00 -9.59
N LEU A 460 -8.90 -14.75 -9.08
CA LEU A 460 -9.80 -15.77 -8.53
C LEU A 460 -11.24 -15.62 -9.01
N GLY A 461 -11.45 -15.07 -10.23
CA GLY A 461 -12.74 -15.07 -10.90
C GLY A 461 -13.77 -14.06 -10.38
N GLY A 462 -13.34 -13.07 -9.60
CA GLY A 462 -14.23 -12.02 -9.10
C GLY A 462 -14.70 -11.08 -10.20
N ILE A 463 -15.98 -10.71 -10.17
CA ILE A 463 -16.56 -9.74 -11.11
C ILE A 463 -16.16 -8.33 -10.69
N VAL A 464 -15.52 -7.58 -11.59
CA VAL A 464 -15.05 -6.22 -11.33
C VAL A 464 -16.20 -5.21 -11.24
N ASN A 465 -15.99 -4.15 -10.48
CA ASN A 465 -16.87 -2.98 -10.39
C ASN A 465 -16.13 -1.73 -10.89
N TRP A 466 -16.88 -0.74 -11.39
CA TRP A 466 -16.30 0.51 -11.85
C TRP A 466 -16.05 1.48 -10.69
N ASN A 467 -14.85 2.05 -10.64
CA ASN A 467 -14.49 3.16 -9.77
C ASN A 467 -14.50 4.45 -10.61
N ASP A 468 -15.47 5.33 -10.33
CA ASP A 468 -15.67 6.58 -11.07
C ASP A 468 -14.66 7.69 -10.73
N ALA A 469 -14.01 7.62 -9.56
CA ALA A 469 -13.01 8.60 -9.14
C ALA A 469 -11.63 8.38 -9.79
N ASP A 470 -11.27 7.11 -10.05
CA ASP A 470 -10.01 6.73 -10.69
C ASP A 470 -10.17 6.23 -12.13
N GLN A 471 -11.41 6.14 -12.61
CA GLN A 471 -11.77 5.59 -13.93
C GLN A 471 -11.12 4.21 -14.17
N SER A 472 -11.40 3.27 -13.27
CA SER A 472 -10.77 1.95 -13.28
C SER A 472 -11.73 0.84 -12.89
N TRP A 473 -11.45 -0.38 -13.37
CA TRP A 473 -12.12 -1.59 -12.93
C TRP A 473 -11.46 -2.14 -11.67
N GLU A 474 -12.24 -2.45 -10.65
CA GLU A 474 -11.76 -2.92 -9.35
C GLU A 474 -12.41 -4.25 -8.97
N CYS A 475 -11.60 -5.25 -8.66
CA CYS A 475 -12.09 -6.52 -8.15
C CYS A 475 -12.42 -6.40 -6.65
N PRO A 476 -13.69 -6.56 -6.25
CA PRO A 476 -14.12 -6.39 -4.86
C PRO A 476 -13.64 -7.52 -3.92
N LEU A 477 -13.09 -8.61 -4.47
CA LEU A 477 -12.65 -9.75 -3.68
C LEU A 477 -11.28 -9.50 -3.05
N HIS A 478 -10.26 -9.25 -3.88
CA HIS A 478 -8.86 -9.17 -3.43
C HIS A 478 -8.15 -7.90 -3.88
N GLY A 479 -8.87 -6.96 -4.49
CA GLY A 479 -8.36 -5.61 -4.76
C GLY A 479 -7.52 -5.46 -6.02
N SER A 480 -7.56 -6.41 -6.96
CA SER A 480 -6.94 -6.20 -8.27
C SER A 480 -7.59 -5.05 -9.01
N ARG A 481 -6.80 -4.22 -9.71
CA ARG A 481 -7.28 -3.05 -10.43
C ARG A 481 -6.81 -3.05 -11.88
N PHE A 482 -7.66 -2.58 -12.77
CA PHE A 482 -7.42 -2.55 -14.21
C PHE A 482 -7.84 -1.20 -14.80
N ALA A 483 -7.11 -0.73 -15.79
CA ALA A 483 -7.44 0.44 -16.60
C ALA A 483 -8.71 0.19 -17.42
N PRO A 484 -9.33 1.24 -18.02
CA PRO A 484 -10.55 1.10 -18.82
C PRO A 484 -10.46 0.01 -19.91
N ASP A 485 -9.28 -0.12 -20.52
CA ASP A 485 -8.93 -1.10 -21.57
C ASP A 485 -8.62 -2.52 -21.06
N GLY A 486 -8.68 -2.74 -19.75
CA GLY A 486 -8.36 -4.02 -19.11
C GLY A 486 -6.90 -4.20 -18.72
N THR A 487 -6.02 -3.24 -19.01
CA THR A 487 -4.61 -3.30 -18.60
C THR A 487 -4.49 -3.35 -17.08
N LEU A 488 -3.72 -4.30 -16.55
CA LEU A 488 -3.53 -4.48 -15.12
C LEU A 488 -2.76 -3.29 -14.51
N LEU A 489 -3.38 -2.62 -13.53
CA LEU A 489 -2.77 -1.53 -12.77
C LEU A 489 -2.14 -2.05 -11.48
N GLU A 490 -2.86 -2.87 -10.72
CA GLU A 490 -2.47 -3.29 -9.37
C GLU A 490 -2.97 -4.69 -9.05
N GLY A 491 -2.16 -5.47 -8.32
CA GLY A 491 -2.38 -6.88 -8.02
C GLY A 491 -3.44 -7.14 -6.93
N PRO A 492 -3.69 -8.43 -6.58
CA PRO A 492 -2.79 -9.58 -6.77
C PRO A 492 -2.82 -10.24 -8.17
N ALA A 493 -3.75 -9.89 -9.05
CA ALA A 493 -3.71 -10.35 -10.43
C ALA A 493 -2.35 -10.03 -11.08
N THR A 494 -1.88 -10.92 -11.96
CA THR A 494 -0.61 -10.77 -12.69
C THR A 494 -0.79 -10.65 -14.20
N ARG A 495 -2.05 -10.60 -14.65
CA ARG A 495 -2.48 -10.54 -16.06
C ARG A 495 -3.56 -9.49 -16.22
N ASN A 496 -3.69 -8.97 -17.43
CA ASN A 496 -4.76 -8.06 -17.85
C ASN A 496 -6.12 -8.78 -17.86
N LEU A 497 -7.20 -8.02 -17.85
CA LEU A 497 -8.50 -8.52 -18.30
C LEU A 497 -8.39 -8.88 -19.79
N THR A 498 -9.05 -9.95 -20.21
CA THR A 498 -9.11 -10.32 -21.63
C THR A 498 -10.09 -9.40 -22.35
N ALA A 499 -9.90 -9.20 -23.66
CA ALA A 499 -10.93 -8.61 -24.50
C ALA A 499 -12.24 -9.42 -24.36
N ALA A 500 -13.38 -8.73 -24.40
CA ALA A 500 -14.67 -9.42 -24.52
C ALA A 500 -14.72 -10.15 -25.88
N GLN A 501 -15.26 -11.37 -25.89
CA GLN A 501 -15.40 -12.19 -27.10
C GLN A 501 -16.58 -11.76 -27.95
#